data_AF-A0A060XKW6-F1
#
_entry.id   AF-A0A060XKW6-F1
#
_cell.length_a   1.000
_cell.length_b   1.000
_cell.length_c   1.000
_cell.angle_alpha   90.00
_cell.angle_beta   90.00
_cell.angle_gamma   90.00
#
_symmetry.space_group_name_H-M   'P 1'
#
loop_
_entity.id
_entity.type
_entity.pdbx_description
1 polymer ?
#
loop_
_entity_poly.entity_id
_entity_poly.type
_entity_poly.pdbx_seq_one_letter_code
_entity_poly.pdbx_strand_id
1 'polypeptide(L)' 'MIRLFYIGNLLYIYPQSLNFSSRQGSVRNIAVKVQFMAGEDPSLAMPVIFGKSSCAEFFTETYSPVIYHDK' A
#
# COMPACT_ATOMS: atom_id res chain seq x y z
N MET A 1 -0.02 8.04 -8.12
CA MET A 1 1.12 7.41 -8.83
C MET A 1 1.79 6.39 -7.91
N ILE A 2 2.11 5.21 -8.43
CA ILE A 2 2.86 4.16 -7.72
C ILE A 2 4.16 3.93 -8.47
N ARG A 3 5.29 3.88 -7.75
CA ARG A 3 6.59 3.52 -8.31
C ARG A 3 6.95 2.09 -7.91
N LEU A 4 7.42 1.32 -8.89
CA LEU A 4 7.82 -0.08 -8.71
C LEU A 4 9.30 -0.23 -9.04
N PHE A 5 10.00 -1.04 -8.25
CA PHE A 5 11.37 -1.48 -8.55
C PHE A 5 11.50 -2.97 -8.32
N TYR A 6 12.28 -3.65 -9.17
CA TYR A 6 12.49 -5.09 -9.13
C TYR A 6 13.98 -5.38 -9.02
N ILE A 7 14.37 -6.20 -8.05
CA ILE A 7 15.76 -6.66 -7.87
C ILE A 7 15.72 -8.14 -7.47
N GLY A 8 16.15 -9.03 -8.37
CA GLY A 8 15.96 -10.47 -8.17
C GLY A 8 14.49 -10.77 -7.86
N ASN A 9 14.18 -11.63 -6.90
CA ASN A 9 12.77 -11.97 -6.59
C ASN A 9 12.06 -10.94 -5.68
N LEU A 10 12.59 -9.72 -5.53
CA LEU A 10 12.02 -8.68 -4.68
C LEU A 10 11.32 -7.59 -5.50
N LEU A 11 10.05 -7.34 -5.18
CA LEU A 11 9.26 -6.24 -5.70
C LEU A 11 9.13 -5.14 -4.64
N TYR A 12 9.74 -4.00 -4.89
CA TYR A 12 9.61 -2.81 -4.05
C TYR A 12 8.46 -1.96 -4.56
N ILE A 13 7.49 -1.70 -3.67
CA ILE A 13 6.32 -0.88 -3.94
C ILE A 13 6.45 0.43 -3.17
N TYR A 14 6.43 1.56 -3.88
CA TYR A 14 6.50 2.89 -3.29
C TYR A 14 5.31 3.74 -3.73
N PRO A 15 4.27 3.89 -2.88
CA PRO A 15 3.18 4.83 -3.13
C PRO A 15 3.76 6.26 -3.13
N GLN A 16 3.62 7.00 -4.24
CA GLN A 16 4.19 8.35 -4.36
C GLN A 16 3.19 9.45 -4.06
N SER A 17 2.03 9.39 -4.69
CA SER A 17 1.01 10.44 -4.57
C SER A 17 -0.37 9.89 -4.86
N LEU A 18 -1.37 10.50 -4.24
CA LEU A 18 -2.77 10.35 -4.56
C LEU A 18 -3.33 11.73 -4.81
N ASN A 19 -4.29 11.86 -5.71
CA ASN A 19 -4.94 13.12 -5.97
C ASN A 19 -6.45 12.94 -5.82
N PHE A 20 -7.01 13.54 -4.77
CA PHE A 20 -8.45 13.55 -4.50
C PHE A 20 -9.09 14.92 -4.71
N SER A 21 -8.43 15.83 -5.44
CA SER A 21 -8.89 17.21 -5.68
C SER A 21 -10.23 17.31 -6.41
N SER A 22 -10.68 16.22 -7.05
CA SER A 22 -11.91 16.17 -7.86
C SER A 22 -13.20 16.08 -7.04
N ARG A 23 -13.16 15.99 -5.70
CA ARG A 23 -14.34 15.91 -4.85
C ARG A 23 -14.50 17.18 -4.02
N GLN A 24 -15.58 17.94 -4.23
CA GLN A 24 -15.99 19.02 -3.31
C GLN A 24 -16.33 18.42 -1.94
N GLY A 25 -15.65 18.88 -0.87
CA GLY A 25 -15.91 18.43 0.50
C GLY A 25 -14.70 18.54 1.45
N SER A 26 -14.89 18.06 2.69
CA SER A 26 -13.84 18.00 3.71
C SER A 26 -12.65 17.17 3.26
N VAL A 27 -11.44 17.59 3.67
CA VAL A 27 -10.26 16.73 3.55
C VAL A 27 -10.50 15.48 4.38
N ARG A 28 -10.11 14.33 3.84
CA ARG A 28 -10.27 13.02 4.48
C ARG A 28 -8.91 12.53 4.94
N ASN A 29 -8.89 11.86 6.08
CA ASN A 29 -7.76 11.04 6.49
C ASN A 29 -7.68 9.83 5.55
N ILE A 30 -6.56 9.69 4.84
CA ILE A 30 -6.36 8.65 3.82
C ILE A 30 -5.25 7.71 4.27
N ALA A 31 -5.53 6.40 4.19
CA ALA A 31 -4.54 5.34 4.25
C ALA A 31 -4.57 4.55 2.93
N VAL A 32 -3.40 4.10 2.47
CA VAL A 32 -3.25 3.19 1.33
C VAL A 32 -3.06 1.79 1.85
N LYS A 33 -4.01 0.90 1.55
CA LYS A 33 -3.85 -0.53 1.74
C LYS A 33 -3.16 -1.15 0.52
N VAL A 34 -2.13 -1.96 0.75
CA VAL A 34 -1.42 -2.72 -0.29
C VAL A 34 -1.57 -4.20 0.00
N GLN A 35 -1.95 -4.98 -1.02
CA GLN A 35 -2.07 -6.44 -0.99
C GLN A 35 -1.45 -7.04 -2.25
N PHE A 36 -0.91 -8.25 -2.14
CA PHE A 36 -0.50 -9.06 -3.28
C PHE A 36 -1.48 -10.22 -3.43
N MET A 37 -2.20 -10.26 -4.54
CA MET A 37 -3.36 -11.12 -4.71
C MET A 37 -3.07 -12.28 -5.67
N ALA A 38 -3.48 -13.50 -5.31
CA ALA A 38 -3.46 -14.66 -6.20
C ALA A 38 -4.70 -14.76 -7.12
N GLY A 39 -5.67 -13.86 -6.97
CA GLY A 39 -6.90 -13.77 -7.75
C GLY A 39 -7.72 -12.53 -7.37
N GLU A 40 -8.95 -12.42 -7.86
CA GLU A 40 -9.78 -11.23 -7.62
C GLU A 40 -10.48 -11.21 -6.25
N ASP A 41 -10.69 -12.38 -5.63
CA ASP A 41 -11.29 -12.46 -4.30
C ASP A 41 -10.33 -11.87 -3.24
N PRO A 42 -10.76 -10.88 -2.43
CA PRO A 42 -9.97 -10.34 -1.31
C PRO A 42 -9.40 -11.39 -0.34
N SER A 43 -10.01 -12.57 -0.25
CA SER A 43 -9.53 -13.69 0.58
C SER A 43 -8.22 -14.31 0.06
N LEU A 44 -7.89 -14.08 -1.22
CA LEU A 44 -6.72 -14.64 -1.92
C LEU A 44 -5.46 -13.76 -1.76
N ALA A 45 -5.41 -12.92 -0.74
CA ALA A 45 -4.23 -12.13 -0.40
C ALA A 45 -3.11 -13.04 0.12
N MET A 46 -1.94 -12.97 -0.51
CA MET A 46 -0.80 -13.82 -0.20
C MET A 46 0.09 -13.20 0.89
N PRO A 47 0.65 -14.00 1.82
CA PRO A 47 1.56 -13.52 2.86
C PRO A 47 2.98 -13.37 2.29
N VAL A 48 3.19 -12.34 1.46
CA VAL A 48 4.47 -12.10 0.76
C VAL A 48 5.03 -10.71 1.01
N ILE A 49 4.39 -9.91 1.87
CA ILE A 49 4.86 -8.58 2.22
C ILE A 49 5.71 -8.67 3.49
N PHE A 50 6.99 -8.31 3.39
CA PHE A 50 7.86 -8.12 4.56
C PHE A 50 8.15 -6.62 4.73
N GLY A 51 7.95 -6.12 5.95
CA GLY A 51 8.06 -4.70 6.27
C GLY A 51 9.49 -4.22 6.49
N LYS A 52 9.67 -2.91 6.68
CA LYS A 52 10.98 -2.28 6.97
C LYS A 52 11.55 -2.61 8.36
N SER A 53 10.77 -3.24 9.24
CA SER A 53 11.23 -3.72 10.55
C SER A 53 11.92 -5.07 10.40
N SER A 54 12.91 -5.33 11.24
CA SER A 54 13.72 -6.56 11.26
C SER A 54 12.95 -7.83 11.67
N CYS A 55 11.63 -7.87 11.49
CA CYS A 55 10.79 -9.01 11.83
C CYS A 55 10.74 -10.01 10.66
N ALA A 56 10.82 -11.31 10.95
CA ALA A 56 10.77 -12.38 9.97
C ALA A 56 9.35 -12.72 9.49
N GLU A 57 8.34 -11.97 9.95
CA GLU A 57 6.93 -12.22 9.62
C GLU A 57 6.55 -11.63 8.27
N PHE A 58 5.83 -12.43 7.49
CA PHE A 58 5.20 -12.00 6.26
C PHE A 58 3.73 -11.67 6.51
N PHE A 59 3.28 -10.58 5.91
CA PHE A 59 1.92 -10.07 6.00
C PHE A 59 1.20 -10.20 4.67
N THR A 60 -0.13 -10.34 4.73
CA THR A 60 -1.02 -10.31 3.56
C THR A 60 -1.37 -8.89 3.13
N GLU A 61 -1.22 -7.93 4.03
CA GLU A 61 -1.54 -6.52 3.80
C GLU A 61 -0.64 -5.58 4.59
N THR A 62 -0.47 -4.37 4.08
CA THR A 62 0.16 -3.26 4.80
C THR A 62 -0.56 -1.94 4.52
N TYR A 63 -0.48 -1.02 5.47
CA TYR A 63 -1.13 0.29 5.38
C TYR A 63 -0.09 1.41 5.41
N SER A 64 -0.28 2.43 4.58
CA SER A 64 0.46 3.68 4.73
C SER A 64 0.07 4.39 6.04
N PRO A 65 0.96 5.22 6.59
CA PRO A 65 0.57 6.17 7.63
C PRO A 65 -0.55 7.07 7.12
N VAL A 66 -1.40 7.53 8.04
CA VAL A 66 -2.39 8.57 7.79
C VAL A 66 -1.77 9.91 8.10
N ILE A 67 -1.76 10.82 7.14
CA ILE A 67 -1.42 12.23 7.36
C ILE A 67 -2.72 13.02 7.44
N TYR A 68 -2.90 13.75 8.54
CA TYR A 68 -4.15 14.45 8.81
C TYR A 68 -4.33 15.64 7.87
N HIS A 69 -5.48 15.68 7.19
CA HIS A 69 -5.88 16.77 6.28
C HIS A 69 -4.86 17.10 5.16
N ASP A 70 -4.07 16.11 4.75
CA ASP A 70 -3.15 16.23 3.61
C ASP A 70 -3.89 15.90 2.29
N LYS A 71 -3.60 16.66 1.23
CA LYS A 71 -4.33 16.60 -0.06
C LYS A 71 -3.52 15.99 -1.19
#